data_AF-A0A2T4JAK6-F1
#
_entry.id   AF-A0A2T4JAK6-F1
#
_cell.length_a   1.000
_cell.length_b   1.000
_cell.length_c   1.000
_cell.angle_alpha   90.00
_cell.angle_beta   90.00
_cell.angle_gamma   90.00
#
_symmetry.space_group_name_H-M   'P 1'
#
loop_
_entity.id
_entity.type
_entity.pdbx_description
1 polymer ?
#
loop_
_entity_poly.entity_id
_entity_poly.type
_entity_poly.pdbx_seq_one_letter_code
_entity_poly.pdbx_strand_id
1 'polypeptide(L)'
;MAFMALRTPEVSVGALLLLTGPIPSEPGRGYSPPKTIESRNTYITYDTLRLKKVTPMPRTPIITPAAVARAATELLAQGRPVTNAGVLQLVGGGSMSTLVPLLRAWREDQKDRVAREEIEIPEPVMEQVRELATRIWRDATEEAQTATDALRRELRELRLESEQQQGELVAHLGKVEAERDAAIEQRDQLSTRVDALEADQRQSASERAKAAAALEAVREKCEFLATTLAKAEARADRAEARLVEILKERTAEKSSAKSARTGRAKPGEAGAAG
;
A
#
# COMPACT_ATOMS: atom_id res chain seq x y z
N MET A 1 -21.42 15.69 0.60
CA MET A 1 -20.72 14.39 0.59
C MET A 1 -19.97 14.26 -0.72
N ALA A 2 -18.73 14.74 -0.75
CA ALA A 2 -17.81 14.65 -1.87
C ALA A 2 -16.48 14.16 -1.32
N PHE A 3 -15.97 13.04 -1.83
CA PHE A 3 -14.61 12.58 -1.55
C PHE A 3 -13.92 12.37 -2.89
N MET A 4 -13.03 13.31 -3.20
CA MET A 4 -12.16 13.35 -4.35
C MET A 4 -10.81 12.80 -3.89
N ALA A 5 -10.36 11.70 -4.48
CA ALA A 5 -9.09 11.07 -4.17
C ALA A 5 -7.95 11.82 -4.87
N LEU A 6 -7.01 12.36 -4.09
CA LEU A 6 -5.72 12.84 -4.58
C LEU A 6 -4.61 12.06 -3.88
N ARG A 7 -3.84 11.35 -4.70
CA ARG A 7 -2.69 10.53 -4.35
C ARG A 7 -1.42 11.38 -4.47
N THR A 8 -0.57 11.26 -3.47
CA THR A 8 0.69 11.98 -3.25
C THR A 8 1.80 11.61 -4.25
N PRO A 9 2.77 12.51 -4.52
CA PRO A 9 4.01 12.16 -5.21
C PRO A 9 5.18 11.88 -4.25
N GLU A 10 5.94 10.81 -4.52
CA GLU A 10 7.29 10.56 -3.99
C GLU A 10 8.33 11.23 -4.90
N VAL A 11 9.33 11.89 -4.31
CA VAL A 11 10.55 12.33 -5.01
C VAL A 11 11.75 11.70 -4.32
N SER A 12 12.35 10.73 -5.00
CA SER A 12 13.62 10.10 -4.66
C SER A 12 14.77 10.88 -5.30
N VAL A 13 15.73 11.29 -4.46
CA VAL A 13 17.00 11.93 -4.84
C VAL A 13 18.03 10.84 -5.11
N GLY A 14 18.79 10.93 -6.21
CA GLY A 14 20.06 10.21 -6.31
C GLY A 14 20.59 9.93 -7.72
N ALA A 15 21.63 10.70 -8.10
CA ALA A 15 22.75 10.35 -8.98
C ALA A 15 22.50 10.07 -10.48
N LEU A 16 23.15 10.85 -11.37
CA LEU A 16 24.35 10.40 -12.09
C LEU A 16 24.98 11.52 -12.94
N LEU A 17 26.31 11.42 -13.06
CA LEU A 17 27.29 12.26 -13.71
C LEU A 17 27.34 12.13 -15.26
N LEU A 18 27.71 13.26 -15.89
CA LEU A 18 28.68 13.44 -17.00
C LEU A 18 28.41 13.00 -18.46
N LEU A 19 28.89 13.91 -19.33
CA LEU A 19 29.45 13.77 -20.69
C LEU A 19 28.55 13.82 -21.95
N THR A 20 28.50 15.03 -22.53
CA THR A 20 28.83 15.42 -23.92
C THR A 20 28.95 14.34 -25.03
N GLY A 21 28.20 14.53 -26.14
CA GLY A 21 28.17 13.71 -27.39
C GLY A 21 29.34 13.97 -28.38
N PRO A 22 29.16 13.98 -29.73
CA PRO A 22 28.03 13.56 -30.60
C PRO A 22 28.46 12.62 -31.79
N ILE A 23 27.49 12.14 -32.59
CA ILE A 23 27.66 11.27 -33.80
C ILE A 23 26.97 11.93 -35.04
N PRO A 24 27.39 11.65 -36.30
CA PRO A 24 27.46 12.63 -37.41
C PRO A 24 26.49 12.45 -38.61
N SER A 25 26.72 13.28 -39.64
CA SER A 25 26.60 13.06 -41.12
C SER A 25 25.36 13.51 -41.94
N GLU A 26 25.62 14.52 -42.80
CA GLU A 26 25.23 14.87 -44.20
C GLU A 26 24.26 13.99 -45.03
N PRO A 27 23.53 14.57 -46.02
CA PRO A 27 24.04 14.66 -47.42
C PRO A 27 23.58 15.87 -48.27
N GLY A 28 24.33 16.12 -49.35
CA GLY A 28 24.14 17.22 -50.29
C GLY A 28 23.20 17.00 -51.49
N ARG A 29 22.96 18.11 -52.21
CA ARG A 29 22.49 18.26 -53.60
C ARG A 29 23.37 19.37 -54.19
N GLY A 30 24.05 19.28 -55.34
CA GLY A 30 23.78 18.56 -56.57
C GLY A 30 23.32 19.57 -57.63
N TYR A 31 24.23 20.09 -58.47
CA TYR A 31 23.87 20.49 -59.84
C TYR A 31 25.06 20.49 -60.83
N SER A 32 24.70 20.17 -62.07
CA SER A 32 25.46 19.66 -63.21
C SER A 32 26.19 20.71 -64.08
N PRO A 33 27.13 20.29 -64.96
CA PRO A 33 27.97 21.12 -65.84
C PRO A 33 27.29 21.39 -67.20
N PRO A 34 27.83 22.25 -68.11
CA PRO A 34 28.76 21.73 -69.13
C PRO A 34 29.78 22.71 -69.78
N LYS A 35 30.88 22.10 -70.22
CA LYS A 35 31.60 22.22 -71.52
C LYS A 35 32.23 23.55 -71.94
N THR A 36 33.57 23.48 -71.90
CA THR A 36 34.54 24.08 -72.82
C THR A 36 34.09 24.04 -74.29
N ILE A 37 34.16 25.18 -74.96
CA ILE A 37 34.42 25.30 -76.40
C ILE A 37 35.66 26.20 -76.51
N GLU A 38 36.70 25.63 -77.13
CA GLU A 38 37.59 26.22 -78.13
C GLU A 38 37.83 27.74 -78.08
N SER A 39 39.00 28.30 -78.28
CA SER A 39 40.21 27.82 -78.96
C SER A 39 41.24 28.94 -78.82
N ARG A 40 42.50 28.56 -79.02
CA ARG A 40 43.68 29.41 -79.22
C ARG A 40 43.36 30.63 -80.12
N ASN A 41 43.73 31.85 -79.71
CA ASN A 41 44.78 32.61 -80.39
C ASN A 41 45.13 33.92 -79.67
N THR A 42 46.33 33.95 -79.10
CA THR A 42 47.44 34.79 -79.56
C THR A 42 47.09 36.16 -80.16
N TYR A 43 47.30 37.19 -79.32
CA TYR A 43 47.76 38.56 -79.57
C TYR A 43 47.38 39.26 -80.88
N ILE A 44 46.52 40.28 -80.73
CA ILE A 44 46.59 41.50 -81.55
C ILE A 44 46.88 42.66 -80.58
N THR A 45 48.14 43.08 -80.55
CA THR A 45 48.60 44.41 -80.13
C THR A 45 48.67 45.28 -81.39
N TYR A 46 48.47 46.58 -81.46
CA TYR A 46 48.21 47.69 -80.55
C TYR A 46 47.26 48.61 -81.33
N ASP A 47 46.40 49.41 -80.68
CA ASP A 47 46.49 50.85 -80.96
C ASP A 47 45.76 51.70 -79.92
N THR A 48 46.34 52.88 -79.77
CA THR A 48 46.11 53.94 -78.83
C THR A 48 44.73 54.60 -78.97
N LEU A 49 43.94 54.63 -77.88
CA LEU A 49 42.93 55.66 -77.68
C LEU A 49 42.92 56.14 -76.23
N ARG A 50 43.23 57.42 -76.07
CA ARG A 50 43.14 58.20 -74.82
C ARG A 50 41.73 58.06 -74.22
N LEU A 51 41.62 57.35 -73.10
CA LEU A 51 40.44 57.38 -72.24
C LEU A 51 40.70 58.29 -71.03
N LYS A 52 39.77 59.22 -70.84
CA LYS A 52 39.73 60.24 -69.79
C LYS A 52 40.02 59.62 -68.41
N LYS A 53 40.84 60.28 -67.58
CA LYS A 53 41.02 59.92 -66.16
C LYS A 53 39.66 59.96 -65.46
N VAL A 54 39.13 58.78 -65.13
CA VAL A 54 38.02 58.67 -64.17
C VAL A 54 38.63 58.84 -62.79
N THR A 55 38.26 59.91 -62.09
CA THR A 55 38.56 60.10 -60.67
C THR A 55 37.86 58.97 -59.89
N PRO A 56 38.56 58.09 -59.15
CA PRO A 56 37.88 57.09 -58.34
C PRO A 56 37.14 57.79 -57.19
N MET A 57 35.81 57.65 -57.17
CA MET A 57 35.00 58.03 -56.00
C MET A 57 35.35 57.13 -54.80
N PRO A 58 35.37 57.64 -53.56
CA PRO A 58 35.73 56.86 -52.39
C PRO A 58 34.72 55.71 -52.19
N ARG A 59 35.22 54.47 -52.11
CA ARG A 59 34.42 53.33 -51.66
C ARG A 59 34.03 53.55 -50.21
N THR A 60 32.73 53.62 -49.93
CA THR A 60 32.22 53.65 -48.55
C THR A 60 32.78 52.43 -47.81
N PRO A 61 33.54 52.60 -46.71
CA PRO A 61 34.07 51.47 -45.98
C PRO A 61 32.91 50.67 -45.38
N ILE A 62 32.87 49.36 -45.66
CA ILE A 62 31.85 48.42 -45.15
C ILE A 62 31.87 48.38 -43.61
N ILE A 63 33.02 48.63 -42.99
CA ILE A 63 33.18 48.74 -41.53
C ILE A 63 33.29 50.21 -41.15
N THR A 64 32.37 50.67 -40.31
CA THR A 64 32.39 52.01 -39.71
C THR A 64 32.75 51.94 -38.22
N PRO A 65 33.37 52.99 -37.64
CA PRO A 65 33.67 53.04 -36.20
C PRO A 65 32.42 52.86 -35.32
N ALA A 66 31.29 53.43 -35.74
CA ALA A 66 30.02 53.32 -35.03
C ALA A 66 29.45 51.89 -35.01
N ALA A 67 29.62 51.13 -36.10
CA ALA A 67 29.20 49.73 -36.16
C ALA A 67 30.04 48.86 -35.22
N VAL A 68 31.35 49.09 -35.15
CA VAL A 68 32.28 48.41 -34.24
C VAL A 68 31.93 48.72 -32.78
N ALA A 69 31.69 49.99 -32.44
CA ALA A 69 31.32 50.40 -31.09
C ALA A 69 29.99 49.78 -30.62
N ARG A 70 28.98 49.73 -31.48
CA ARG A 70 27.70 49.07 -31.18
C ARG A 70 27.88 47.57 -30.91
N ALA A 71 28.55 46.86 -31.82
CA ALA A 71 28.78 45.42 -31.67
C ALA A 71 29.62 45.09 -30.42
N ALA A 72 30.60 45.92 -30.09
CA ALA A 72 31.39 45.76 -28.88
C ALA A 72 30.57 45.99 -27.60
N THR A 73 29.67 46.98 -27.61
CA THR A 73 28.76 47.26 -26.48
C THR A 73 27.74 46.13 -26.29
N GLU A 74 27.24 45.55 -27.38
CA GLU A 74 26.32 44.42 -27.34
C GLU A 74 26.97 43.16 -26.75
N LEU A 75 28.24 42.88 -27.08
CA LEU A 75 28.98 41.78 -26.45
C LEU A 75 29.15 41.97 -24.95
N LEU A 76 29.43 43.21 -24.50
CA LEU A 76 29.52 43.53 -23.08
C LEU A 76 28.18 43.36 -22.37
N ALA A 77 27.08 43.81 -22.96
CA ALA A 77 25.73 43.64 -22.40
C ALA A 77 25.33 42.16 -22.23
N GLN A 78 25.86 41.29 -23.09
CA GLN A 78 25.69 39.83 -23.01
C GLN A 78 26.67 39.14 -22.04
N GLY A 79 27.57 39.88 -21.38
CA GLY A 79 28.61 39.33 -20.50
C GLY A 79 29.71 38.54 -21.25
N ARG A 80 29.85 38.73 -22.57
CA ARG A 80 30.84 38.04 -23.40
C ARG A 80 32.08 38.91 -23.63
N PRO A 81 33.28 38.31 -23.75
CA PRO A 81 34.50 39.08 -23.98
C PRO A 81 34.47 39.73 -25.39
N VAL A 82 34.85 41.01 -25.46
CA VAL A 82 34.95 41.77 -26.72
C VAL A 82 36.17 41.29 -27.52
N THR A 83 36.01 40.19 -28.26
CA THR A 83 37.05 39.61 -29.13
C THR A 83 36.93 40.13 -30.56
N ASN A 84 38.05 40.22 -31.28
CA ASN A 84 38.07 40.71 -32.66
C ASN A 84 37.17 39.86 -33.59
N ALA A 85 37.11 38.55 -33.36
CA ALA A 85 36.25 37.63 -34.09
C ALA A 85 34.76 37.83 -33.77
N GLY A 86 34.40 38.02 -32.48
CA GLY A 86 33.02 38.24 -32.07
C GLY A 86 32.45 39.56 -32.61
N VAL A 87 33.26 40.62 -32.64
CA VAL A 87 32.85 41.91 -33.22
C VAL A 87 32.68 41.78 -34.74
N LEU A 88 33.57 41.06 -35.43
CA LEU A 88 33.46 40.86 -36.89
C LEU A 88 32.18 40.07 -37.26
N GLN A 89 31.82 39.06 -36.46
CA GLN A 89 30.60 38.27 -36.65
C GLN A 89 29.32 39.12 -36.50
N LEU A 90 29.28 40.02 -35.51
CA LEU A 90 28.14 40.91 -35.27
C LEU A 90 28.05 42.06 -36.28
N VAL A 91 29.18 42.56 -36.78
CA VAL A 91 29.22 43.59 -37.82
C VAL A 91 28.88 43.01 -39.21
N GLY A 92 29.04 41.70 -39.40
CA GLY A 92 28.56 40.99 -40.59
C GLY A 92 29.47 41.06 -41.82
N GLY A 93 30.68 41.64 -41.71
CA GLY A 93 31.68 41.61 -42.79
C GLY A 93 32.78 42.67 -42.71
N GLY A 94 33.82 42.47 -43.54
CA GLY A 94 34.96 43.38 -43.76
C GLY A 94 36.32 42.80 -43.36
N SER A 95 37.41 43.55 -43.59
CA SER A 95 38.78 43.07 -43.34
C SER A 95 39.19 43.26 -41.88
N MET A 96 39.84 42.23 -41.31
CA MET A 96 40.45 42.31 -39.97
C MET A 96 41.50 43.43 -39.87
N SER A 97 42.20 43.74 -40.96
CA SER A 97 43.15 44.87 -40.99
C SER A 97 42.49 46.23 -40.77
N THR A 98 41.19 46.36 -41.04
CA THR A 98 40.41 47.59 -40.81
C THR A 98 39.69 47.57 -39.46
N LEU A 99 39.25 46.39 -38.99
CA LEU A 99 38.53 46.25 -37.71
C LEU A 99 39.44 46.42 -36.49
N VAL A 100 40.64 45.84 -36.52
CA VAL A 100 41.58 45.86 -35.39
C VAL A 100 41.93 47.28 -34.91
N PRO A 101 42.31 48.25 -35.78
CA PRO A 101 42.61 49.61 -35.32
C PRO A 101 41.37 50.34 -34.78
N LEU A 102 40.18 50.10 -35.36
CA LEU A 102 38.93 50.71 -34.89
C LEU A 102 38.50 50.18 -33.52
N LEU A 103 38.62 48.87 -33.30
CA LEU A 103 38.31 48.26 -32.01
C LEU A 103 39.32 48.67 -30.93
N ARG A 104 40.59 48.87 -31.30
CA ARG A 104 41.60 49.43 -30.40
C ARG A 104 41.27 50.86 -30.00
N ALA A 105 40.89 51.71 -30.96
CA ALA A 105 40.47 53.08 -30.70
C ALA A 105 39.23 53.14 -29.81
N TRP A 106 38.24 52.27 -30.04
CA TRP A 106 37.07 52.15 -29.16
C TRP A 106 37.43 51.69 -27.75
N ARG A 107 38.32 50.71 -27.59
CA ARG A 107 38.76 50.28 -26.24
C ARG A 107 39.47 51.41 -25.48
N GLU A 108 40.24 52.23 -26.18
CA GLU A 108 40.90 53.39 -25.56
C GLU A 108 39.89 54.46 -25.18
N ASP A 109 38.94 54.78 -26.06
CA ASP A 109 37.85 55.70 -25.77
C ASP A 109 36.97 55.20 -24.61
N GLN A 110 36.70 53.90 -24.51
CA GLN A 110 35.99 53.33 -23.35
C GLN A 110 36.80 53.48 -22.06
N LYS A 111 38.12 53.25 -22.09
CA LYS A 111 38.96 53.45 -20.90
C LYS A 111 38.99 54.92 -20.49
N ASP A 112 39.15 55.82 -21.44
CA ASP A 112 39.14 57.27 -21.19
C ASP A 112 37.78 57.72 -20.66
N ARG A 113 36.68 57.16 -21.18
CA ARG A 113 35.33 57.42 -20.67
C ARG A 113 35.16 56.89 -19.25
N VAL A 114 35.57 55.66 -18.96
CA VAL A 114 35.50 55.10 -17.60
C VAL A 114 36.38 55.90 -16.63
N ALA A 115 37.59 56.31 -17.04
CA ALA A 115 38.47 57.14 -16.23
C ALA A 115 37.91 58.56 -15.99
N ARG A 116 37.13 59.11 -16.94
CA ARG A 116 36.40 60.38 -16.77
C ARG A 116 35.12 60.22 -15.94
N GLU A 117 34.51 59.05 -15.98
CA GLU A 117 33.32 58.67 -15.23
C GLU A 117 33.66 58.12 -13.83
N GLU A 118 34.95 58.02 -13.47
CA GLU A 118 35.43 57.76 -12.11
C GLU A 118 35.16 58.99 -11.24
N ILE A 119 33.88 59.15 -10.90
CA ILE A 119 33.38 60.20 -10.03
C ILE A 119 33.87 59.87 -8.62
N GLU A 120 34.76 60.71 -8.09
CA GLU A 120 35.13 60.66 -6.68
C GLU A 120 33.90 60.96 -5.82
N ILE A 121 33.31 59.91 -5.24
CA ILE A 121 32.20 60.06 -4.30
C ILE A 121 32.76 60.71 -3.03
N PRO A 122 32.22 61.86 -2.58
CA PRO A 122 32.70 62.49 -1.36
C PRO A 122 32.58 61.54 -0.16
N GLU A 123 33.62 61.45 0.67
CA GLU A 123 33.64 60.62 1.88
C GLU A 123 32.39 60.76 2.79
N PRO A 124 31.78 61.95 3.02
CA PRO A 124 30.56 62.03 3.81
C PRO A 124 29.36 61.27 3.22
N VAL A 125 29.29 61.13 1.88
CA VAL A 125 28.26 60.33 1.22
C VAL A 125 28.53 58.84 1.41
N MET A 126 29.79 58.43 1.32
CA MET A 126 30.18 57.03 1.58
C MET A 126 29.90 56.61 3.02
N GLU A 127 30.12 57.49 4.00
CA GLU A 127 29.82 57.20 5.40
C GLU A 127 28.31 57.02 5.64
N GLN A 128 27.46 57.83 5.02
CA GLN A 128 26.01 57.65 5.05
C GLN A 128 25.58 56.33 4.42
N VAL A 129 26.21 55.93 3.30
CA VAL A 129 25.95 54.64 2.66
C VAL A 129 26.35 53.48 3.57
N ARG A 130 27.52 53.56 4.24
CA ARG A 130 27.96 52.53 5.21
C ARG A 130 27.00 52.43 6.39
N GLU A 131 26.53 53.56 6.91
CA GLU A 131 25.58 53.59 8.02
C GLU A 131 24.23 52.96 7.61
N LEU A 132 23.69 53.34 6.44
CA LEU A 132 22.48 52.74 5.89
C LEU A 132 22.64 51.24 5.64
N ALA A 133 23.77 50.81 5.06
CA ALA A 133 24.05 49.39 4.83
C ALA A 133 24.09 48.62 6.15
N THR A 134 24.66 49.20 7.20
CA THR A 134 24.70 48.59 8.54
C THR A 134 23.30 48.47 9.15
N ARG A 135 22.45 49.49 8.99
CA ARG A 135 21.05 49.45 9.44
C ARG A 135 20.24 48.41 8.68
N ILE A 136 20.32 48.38 7.36
CA ILE A 136 19.62 47.38 6.52
C ILE A 136 20.07 45.97 6.90
N TRP A 137 21.38 45.76 7.08
CA TRP A 137 21.91 44.46 7.48
C TRP A 137 21.38 44.04 8.86
N ARG A 138 21.36 44.97 9.82
CA ARG A 138 20.83 44.71 11.15
C ARG A 138 19.35 44.35 11.09
N ASP A 139 18.53 45.15 10.41
CA ASP A 139 17.08 44.91 10.30
C ASP A 139 16.80 43.57 9.59
N ALA A 140 17.52 43.27 8.50
CA ALA A 140 17.41 42.00 7.80
C ALA A 140 17.84 40.80 8.67
N THR A 141 18.87 40.97 9.51
CA THR A 141 19.33 39.90 10.42
C THR A 141 18.32 39.70 11.56
N GLU A 142 17.78 40.77 12.13
CA GLU A 142 16.73 40.71 13.16
C GLU A 142 15.46 40.04 12.61
N GLU A 143 15.03 40.39 11.39
CA GLU A 143 13.88 39.75 10.74
C GLU A 143 14.15 38.27 10.41
N ALA A 144 15.34 37.93 9.90
CA ALA A 144 15.72 36.54 9.66
C ALA A 144 15.76 35.72 10.96
N GLN A 145 16.27 36.30 12.06
CA GLN A 145 16.30 35.64 13.37
C GLN A 145 14.89 35.41 13.91
N THR A 146 14.02 36.42 13.86
CA THR A 146 12.63 36.28 14.32
C THR A 146 11.86 35.24 13.51
N ALA A 147 12.02 35.21 12.19
CA ALA A 147 11.43 34.17 11.33
C ALA A 147 11.98 32.77 11.67
N THR A 148 13.29 32.64 11.87
CA THR A 148 13.91 31.36 12.23
C THR A 148 13.41 30.86 13.59
N ASP A 149 13.27 31.76 14.57
CA ASP A 149 12.79 31.41 15.90
C ASP A 149 11.30 31.07 15.91
N ALA A 150 10.49 31.72 15.07
CA ALA A 150 9.09 31.35 14.85
C ALA A 150 8.98 29.93 14.27
N LEU A 151 9.71 29.63 13.18
CA LEU A 151 9.73 28.29 12.58
C LEU A 151 10.22 27.22 13.56
N ARG A 152 11.20 27.54 14.41
CA ARG A 152 11.68 26.62 15.46
C ARG A 152 10.62 26.36 16.53
N ARG A 153 9.77 27.34 16.86
CA ARG A 153 8.65 27.14 17.82
C ARG A 153 7.58 26.24 17.20
N GLU A 154 7.12 26.56 16.00
CA GLU A 154 6.12 25.77 15.27
C GLU A 154 6.58 24.32 15.10
N LEU A 155 7.84 24.10 14.72
CA LEU A 155 8.39 22.76 14.55
C LEU A 155 8.49 22.00 15.88
N ARG A 156 8.71 22.68 17.01
CA ARG A 156 8.65 22.04 18.34
C ARG A 156 7.23 21.68 18.73
N GLU A 157 6.27 22.56 18.46
CA GLU A 157 4.85 22.33 18.73
C GLU A 157 4.33 21.15 17.92
N LEU A 158 4.58 21.13 16.61
CA LEU A 158 4.20 20.01 15.73
C LEU A 158 4.83 18.67 16.16
N ARG A 159 6.09 18.70 16.64
CA ARG A 159 6.74 17.50 17.18
C ARG A 159 6.06 17.01 18.45
N LEU A 160 5.77 17.91 19.38
CA LEU A 160 5.08 17.59 20.62
C LEU A 160 3.68 17.01 20.35
N GLU A 161 2.93 17.62 19.45
CA GLU A 161 1.60 17.13 19.03
C GLU A 161 1.69 15.75 18.39
N SER A 162 2.66 15.53 17.50
CA SER A 162 2.90 14.23 16.86
C SER A 162 3.29 13.16 17.88
N GLU A 163 4.18 13.48 18.83
CA GLU A 163 4.57 12.58 19.91
C GLU A 163 3.39 12.23 20.83
N GLN A 164 2.53 13.20 21.14
CA GLN A 164 1.30 12.98 21.90
C GLN A 164 0.35 12.05 21.14
N GLN A 165 0.07 12.33 19.87
CA GLN A 165 -0.79 11.49 19.03
C GLN A 165 -0.23 10.06 18.90
N GLN A 166 1.09 9.93 18.70
CA GLN A 166 1.74 8.62 18.67
C GLN A 166 1.60 7.88 20.01
N GLY A 167 1.78 8.58 21.13
CA GLY A 167 1.58 8.01 22.47
C GLY A 167 0.15 7.52 22.69
N GLU A 168 -0.84 8.32 22.29
CA GLU A 168 -2.26 7.94 22.37
C GLU A 168 -2.59 6.73 21.49
N LEU A 169 -2.08 6.69 20.26
CA LEU A 169 -2.26 5.56 19.35
C LEU A 169 -1.63 4.28 19.89
N VAL A 170 -0.41 4.35 20.44
CA VAL A 170 0.26 3.21 21.07
C VAL A 170 -0.54 2.73 22.28
N ALA A 171 -1.04 3.64 23.12
CA ALA A 171 -1.87 3.28 24.26
C ALA A 171 -3.21 2.63 23.83
N HIS A 172 -3.83 3.13 22.77
CA HIS A 172 -5.04 2.53 22.19
C HIS A 172 -4.78 1.15 21.61
N LEU A 173 -3.68 0.97 20.86
CA LEU A 173 -3.28 -0.33 20.34
C LEU A 173 -3.05 -1.33 21.47
N GLY A 174 -2.34 -0.93 22.53
CA GLY A 174 -2.14 -1.79 23.71
C GLY A 174 -3.44 -2.23 24.39
N LYS A 175 -4.45 -1.34 24.46
CA LYS A 175 -5.78 -1.71 24.97
C LYS A 175 -6.48 -2.73 24.07
N VAL A 176 -6.48 -2.50 22.76
CA VAL A 176 -7.13 -3.39 21.79
C VAL A 176 -6.44 -4.77 21.77
N GLU A 177 -5.12 -4.81 21.90
CA GLU A 177 -4.37 -6.06 22.00
C GLU A 177 -4.74 -6.83 23.28
N ALA A 178 -4.84 -6.15 24.42
CA ALA A 178 -5.28 -6.78 25.67
C ALA A 178 -6.72 -7.30 25.59
N GLU A 179 -7.63 -6.55 24.97
CA GLU A 179 -9.02 -6.98 24.73
C GLU A 179 -9.08 -8.20 23.80
N ARG A 180 -8.28 -8.21 22.73
CA ARG A 180 -8.15 -9.35 21.81
C ARG A 180 -7.66 -10.58 22.56
N ASP A 181 -6.62 -10.45 23.38
CA ASP A 181 -6.02 -11.58 24.09
C ASP A 181 -7.01 -12.15 25.13
N ALA A 182 -7.72 -11.28 25.85
CA ALA A 182 -8.80 -11.70 26.75
C ALA A 182 -9.94 -12.41 26.00
N ALA A 183 -10.33 -11.92 24.82
CA ALA A 183 -11.37 -12.55 24.01
C ALA A 183 -10.93 -13.92 23.46
N ILE A 184 -9.64 -14.06 23.08
CA ILE A 184 -9.05 -15.34 22.68
C ILE A 184 -9.10 -16.34 23.83
N GLU A 185 -8.70 -15.90 25.04
CA GLU A 185 -8.72 -16.77 26.21
C GLU A 185 -10.15 -17.21 26.58
N GLN A 186 -11.12 -16.29 26.53
CA GLN A 186 -12.53 -16.62 26.72
C GLN A 186 -13.06 -17.60 25.67
N ARG A 187 -12.69 -17.41 24.39
CA ARG A 187 -13.07 -18.33 23.31
C ARG A 187 -12.52 -19.73 23.59
N ASP A 188 -11.26 -19.84 24.01
CA ASP A 188 -10.63 -21.13 24.27
C ASP A 188 -11.26 -21.82 25.48
N GLN A 189 -11.57 -21.06 26.54
CA GLN A 189 -12.34 -21.55 27.69
C GLN A 189 -13.74 -22.05 27.27
N LEU A 190 -14.45 -21.31 26.41
CA LEU A 190 -15.75 -21.73 25.91
C LEU A 190 -15.65 -22.98 25.03
N SER A 191 -14.63 -23.06 24.16
CA SER A 191 -14.39 -24.24 23.32
C SER A 191 -14.17 -25.48 24.18
N THR A 192 -13.26 -25.41 25.16
CA THR A 192 -13.01 -26.55 26.05
C THR A 192 -14.26 -26.96 26.86
N ARG A 193 -15.08 -25.99 27.26
CA ARG A 193 -16.35 -26.28 27.93
C ARG A 193 -17.37 -26.94 27.01
N VAL A 194 -17.45 -26.53 25.75
CA VAL A 194 -18.30 -27.17 24.74
C VAL A 194 -17.85 -28.62 24.53
N ASP A 195 -16.56 -28.86 24.36
CA ASP A 195 -16.01 -30.21 24.17
C ASP A 195 -16.32 -31.12 25.38
N ALA A 196 -16.19 -30.59 26.60
CA ALA A 196 -16.55 -31.33 27.81
C ALA A 196 -18.06 -31.66 27.87
N LEU A 197 -18.92 -30.68 27.56
CA LEU A 197 -20.37 -30.89 27.54
C LEU A 197 -20.79 -31.90 26.45
N GLU A 198 -20.14 -31.89 25.29
CA GLU A 198 -20.37 -32.89 24.25
C GLU A 198 -19.96 -34.30 24.71
N ALA A 199 -18.84 -34.43 25.41
CA ALA A 199 -18.41 -35.70 25.99
C ALA A 199 -19.42 -36.21 27.04
N ASP A 200 -19.86 -35.35 27.95
CA ASP A 200 -20.87 -35.67 28.96
C ASP A 200 -22.21 -36.06 28.33
N GLN A 201 -22.62 -35.37 27.25
CA GLN A 201 -23.84 -35.69 26.52
C GLN A 201 -23.74 -37.07 25.85
N ARG A 202 -22.60 -37.39 25.23
CA ARG A 202 -22.35 -38.71 24.63
C ARG A 202 -22.35 -39.81 25.69
N GLN A 203 -21.73 -39.56 26.85
CA GLN A 203 -21.74 -40.50 27.97
C GLN A 203 -23.15 -40.73 28.50
N SER A 204 -23.90 -39.66 28.78
CA SER A 204 -25.28 -39.73 29.25
C SER A 204 -26.18 -40.46 28.25
N ALA A 205 -26.00 -40.24 26.94
CA ALA A 205 -26.74 -40.95 25.91
C ALA A 205 -26.43 -42.46 25.91
N SER A 206 -25.16 -42.84 26.06
CA SER A 206 -24.73 -44.24 26.19
C SER A 206 -25.32 -44.90 27.44
N GLU A 207 -25.32 -44.22 28.58
CA GLU A 207 -25.91 -44.71 29.82
C GLU A 207 -27.43 -44.89 29.70
N ARG A 208 -28.14 -43.93 29.08
CA ARG A 208 -29.58 -44.07 28.79
C ARG A 208 -29.87 -45.24 27.87
N ALA A 209 -29.06 -45.45 26.83
CA ALA A 209 -29.22 -46.60 25.93
C ALA A 209 -29.05 -47.94 26.66
N LYS A 210 -28.05 -48.04 27.54
CA LYS A 210 -27.83 -49.23 28.39
C LYS A 210 -28.99 -49.45 29.37
N ALA A 211 -29.46 -48.39 30.03
CA ALA A 211 -30.58 -48.46 30.96
C ALA A 211 -31.88 -48.87 30.24
N ALA A 212 -32.15 -48.32 29.05
CA ALA A 212 -33.28 -48.70 28.23
C ALA A 212 -33.23 -50.18 27.83
N ALA A 213 -32.07 -50.68 27.37
CA ALA A 213 -31.89 -52.09 27.04
C ALA A 213 -32.07 -53.01 28.27
N ALA A 214 -31.59 -52.59 29.45
CA ALA A 214 -31.78 -53.33 30.69
C ALA A 214 -33.25 -53.37 31.13
N LEU A 215 -33.98 -52.25 30.98
CA LEU A 215 -35.42 -52.20 31.26
C LEU A 215 -36.21 -53.14 30.35
N GLU A 216 -35.93 -53.17 29.05
CA GLU A 216 -36.57 -54.13 28.13
C GLU A 216 -36.26 -55.59 28.52
N ALA A 217 -35.00 -55.91 28.83
CA ALA A 217 -34.65 -57.26 29.27
C ALA A 217 -35.36 -57.68 30.59
N VAL A 218 -35.60 -56.73 31.51
CA VAL A 218 -36.37 -56.99 32.73
C VAL A 218 -37.85 -57.16 32.41
N ARG A 219 -38.41 -56.34 31.51
CA ARG A 219 -39.81 -56.49 31.05
C ARG A 219 -40.05 -57.87 30.44
N GLU A 220 -39.20 -58.30 29.52
CA GLU A 220 -39.28 -59.64 28.92
C GLU A 220 -39.20 -60.75 29.97
N LYS A 221 -38.33 -60.62 30.97
CA LYS A 221 -38.24 -61.58 32.08
C LYS A 221 -39.50 -61.58 32.94
N CYS A 222 -40.05 -60.41 33.26
CA CYS A 222 -41.30 -60.28 34.01
C CYS A 222 -42.46 -60.93 33.26
N GLU A 223 -42.57 -60.70 31.94
CA GLU A 223 -43.56 -61.36 31.09
C GLU A 223 -43.38 -62.88 31.08
N PHE A 224 -42.14 -63.36 30.89
CA PHE A 224 -41.83 -64.79 30.96
C PHE A 224 -42.21 -65.40 32.32
N LEU A 225 -41.83 -64.75 33.42
CA LEU A 225 -42.18 -65.20 34.77
C LEU A 225 -43.69 -65.18 35.01
N ALA A 226 -44.40 -64.15 34.54
CA ALA A 226 -45.85 -64.09 34.63
C ALA A 226 -46.52 -65.25 33.87
N THR A 227 -46.05 -65.58 32.67
CA THR A 227 -46.59 -66.73 31.91
C THR A 227 -46.27 -68.07 32.53
N THR A 228 -45.09 -68.24 33.15
CA THR A 228 -44.71 -69.49 33.82
C THR A 228 -45.46 -69.68 35.14
N LEU A 229 -45.68 -68.60 35.89
CA LEU A 229 -46.50 -68.57 37.09
C LEU A 229 -47.95 -68.94 36.76
N ALA A 230 -48.57 -68.31 35.75
CA ALA A 230 -49.92 -68.66 35.32
C ALA A 230 -50.05 -70.14 34.90
N LYS A 231 -49.03 -70.71 34.23
CA LYS A 231 -49.00 -72.15 33.89
C LYS A 231 -48.87 -73.04 35.13
N ALA A 232 -48.09 -72.63 36.12
CA ALA A 232 -47.90 -73.37 37.37
C ALA A 232 -49.18 -73.35 38.22
N GLU A 233 -49.82 -72.19 38.34
CA GLU A 233 -51.14 -72.03 39.00
C GLU A 233 -52.18 -72.94 38.34
N ALA A 234 -52.33 -72.89 37.01
CA ALA A 234 -53.26 -73.78 36.30
C ALA A 234 -52.92 -75.28 36.46
N ARG A 235 -51.67 -75.66 36.74
CA ARG A 235 -51.30 -77.05 37.09
C ARG A 235 -51.69 -77.37 38.53
N ALA A 236 -51.48 -76.45 39.47
CA ALA A 236 -51.90 -76.59 40.85
C ALA A 236 -53.42 -76.77 40.93
N ASP A 237 -54.21 -75.91 40.28
CA ASP A 237 -55.68 -76.02 40.24
C ASP A 237 -56.15 -77.38 39.71
N ARG A 238 -55.51 -77.90 38.66
CA ARG A 238 -55.81 -79.24 38.12
C ARG A 238 -55.44 -80.36 39.09
N ALA A 239 -54.33 -80.23 39.81
CA ALA A 239 -53.93 -81.21 40.81
C ALA A 239 -54.88 -81.19 42.00
N GLU A 240 -55.28 -80.02 42.47
CA GLU A 240 -56.28 -79.83 43.52
C GLU A 240 -57.64 -80.41 43.13
N ALA A 241 -58.12 -80.12 41.91
CA ALA A 241 -59.37 -80.69 41.39
C ALA A 241 -59.33 -82.24 41.38
N ARG A 242 -58.22 -82.85 40.95
CA ARG A 242 -58.03 -84.31 40.99
C ARG A 242 -58.00 -84.86 42.41
N LEU A 243 -57.33 -84.17 43.35
CA LEU A 243 -57.34 -84.59 44.76
C LEU A 243 -58.75 -84.56 45.34
N VAL A 244 -59.54 -83.53 45.01
CA VAL A 244 -60.96 -83.44 45.41
C VAL A 244 -61.77 -84.59 44.79
N GLU A 245 -61.55 -84.92 43.52
CA GLU A 245 -62.20 -86.09 42.87
C GLU A 245 -61.84 -87.40 43.57
N ILE A 246 -60.55 -87.68 43.80
CA ILE A 246 -60.08 -88.89 44.49
C ILE A 246 -60.66 -88.98 45.91
N LEU A 247 -60.75 -87.85 46.63
CA LEU A 247 -61.38 -87.81 47.95
C LEU A 247 -62.87 -88.13 47.86
N LYS A 248 -63.59 -87.58 46.87
CA LYS A 248 -65.00 -87.92 46.62
C LYS A 248 -65.17 -89.41 46.33
N GLU A 249 -64.36 -89.97 45.43
CA GLU A 249 -64.36 -91.41 45.12
C GLU A 249 -64.12 -92.27 46.37
N ARG A 250 -63.09 -91.97 47.18
CA ARG A 250 -62.84 -92.69 48.43
C ARG A 250 -63.96 -92.55 49.46
N THR A 251 -64.60 -91.38 49.55
CA THR A 251 -65.77 -91.23 50.43
C THR A 251 -66.97 -92.03 49.93
N ALA A 252 -67.17 -92.11 48.61
CA ALA A 252 -68.19 -92.94 47.99
C ALA A 252 -67.92 -94.43 48.23
N GLU A 253 -66.69 -94.90 48.02
CA GLU A 253 -66.26 -96.28 48.34
C GLU A 253 -66.42 -96.62 49.83
N LYS A 254 -66.06 -95.72 50.74
CA LYS A 254 -66.31 -95.92 52.18
C LYS A 254 -67.80 -95.97 52.50
N SER A 255 -68.63 -95.15 51.85
CA SER A 255 -70.07 -95.17 52.02
C SER A 255 -70.71 -96.45 51.47
N SER A 256 -70.24 -96.97 50.34
CA SER A 256 -70.69 -98.25 49.78
C SER A 256 -70.22 -99.44 50.62
N ALA A 257 -68.97 -99.42 51.12
CA ALA A 257 -68.46 -100.42 52.06
C ALA A 257 -69.17 -100.39 53.42
N LYS A 258 -69.55 -99.21 53.92
CA LYS A 258 -70.37 -99.07 55.14
C LYS A 258 -71.78 -99.61 54.91
N SER A 259 -72.40 -99.31 53.76
CA SER A 259 -73.71 -99.86 53.35
C SER A 259 -73.68 -101.40 53.23
N ALA A 260 -72.64 -101.96 52.61
CA ALA A 260 -72.42 -103.40 52.52
C ALA A 260 -72.18 -104.07 53.90
N ARG A 261 -71.55 -103.36 54.85
CA ARG A 261 -71.34 -103.85 56.22
C ARG A 261 -72.61 -103.73 57.09
N THR A 262 -73.45 -102.71 56.90
CA THR A 262 -74.77 -102.61 57.55
C THR A 262 -75.82 -103.55 56.94
N GLY A 263 -75.62 -104.02 55.69
CA GLY A 263 -76.42 -105.10 55.09
C GLY A 263 -76.11 -106.51 55.62
N ARG A 264 -74.99 -106.71 56.33
CA ARG A 264 -74.56 -108.02 56.87
C ARG A 264 -74.79 -108.19 58.38
N ALA A 265 -75.52 -107.28 59.02
CA ALA A 265 -75.91 -107.37 60.42
C ALA A 265 -77.44 -107.36 60.58
N LYS A 266 -78.07 -108.47 60.18
CA LYS A 266 -79.32 -108.96 60.75
C LYS A 266 -79.32 -110.50 60.71
N PRO A 267 -78.78 -111.19 61.73
CA PRO A 267 -79.22 -112.54 62.06
C PRO A 267 -80.56 -112.44 62.81
N GLY A 268 -81.45 -113.38 62.53
CA GLY A 268 -82.84 -113.35 62.97
C GLY A 268 -83.04 -113.64 64.45
N GLU A 269 -84.24 -113.30 64.91
CA GLU A 269 -84.98 -114.15 65.84
C GLU A 269 -86.46 -113.76 65.78
N ALA A 270 -87.25 -114.66 65.20
CA ALA A 270 -88.68 -114.76 65.38
C ALA A 270 -88.93 -116.24 65.70
N GLY A 271 -89.34 -116.54 66.94
CA GLY A 271 -89.92 -117.83 67.30
C GLY A 271 -89.79 -118.23 68.77
N ALA A 272 -90.95 -118.50 69.38
CA ALA A 272 -91.25 -119.20 70.64
C ALA A 272 -91.23 -118.34 71.93
N ALA A 273 -92.38 -117.99 72.54
CA ALA A 273 -93.42 -118.80 73.20
C ALA A 273 -93.08 -119.11 74.67
N GLY A 274 -93.98 -118.73 75.59
CA GLY A 274 -93.95 -119.07 77.01
C GLY A 274 -94.07 -117.86 77.91
#